data_AF-A0A0D2UJK8-F1
#
_entry.id   AF-A0A0D2UJK8-F1
#
_cell.length_a   1.000
_cell.length_b   1.000
_cell.length_c   1.000
_cell.angle_alpha   90.00
_cell.angle_beta   90.00
_cell.angle_gamma   90.00
#
_symmetry.space_group_name_H-M   'P 1'
#
loop_
_entity.id
_entity.type
_entity.pdbx_description
1 polymer ?
#
loop_
_entity_poly.entity_id
_entity_poly.type
_entity_poly.pdbx_seq_one_letter_code
_entity_poly.pdbx_strand_id
1 'polypeptide(L)'
;MLLTTALISPSDFSSRSRSSSLTSPTLTSISLLVSSPLRLLVDLKFPSIPEERSDKPHPPPEGRLPDATKGSDHLRQVFSAQMGLSDQDIVALSGGHTLGRCHKERSGFEGPWTTNPLIFDNSYFKELLSGEKEGLLQLPTDKVLLSDPVFRPLVEKYAADEDAFFADYTEAHLKLSELGFADA
;
A
#
# COMPACT_ATOMS: atom_id res chain seq x y z
N MET A 1 5.77 7.41 -0.43
CA MET A 1 4.30 7.52 -0.47
C MET A 1 3.64 6.15 -0.71
N LEU A 2 4.15 5.10 -0.10
CA LEU A 2 3.56 3.75 -0.13
C LEU A 2 2.93 3.54 1.24
N LEU A 3 1.66 3.92 1.34
CA LEU A 3 0.68 3.47 2.32
C LEU A 3 -0.62 4.12 1.87
N THR A 4 -1.52 3.26 1.41
CA THR A 4 -2.89 3.54 0.94
C THR A 4 -3.74 4.38 1.91
N THR A 5 -3.23 4.68 3.11
CA THR A 5 -3.87 5.53 4.12
C THR A 5 -3.53 7.02 4.04
N ALA A 6 -2.51 7.46 3.28
CA ALA A 6 -2.11 8.88 3.25
C ALA A 6 -2.79 9.73 2.15
N LEU A 7 -3.50 9.12 1.20
CA LEU A 7 -3.97 9.82 0.00
C LEU A 7 -5.50 9.84 -0.19
N ILE A 8 -6.27 9.03 0.52
CA ILE A 8 -7.73 9.09 0.40
C ILE A 8 -8.24 10.24 1.26
N SER A 9 -8.80 11.27 0.62
CA SER A 9 -9.44 12.37 1.34
C SER A 9 -10.71 11.87 2.02
N PRO A 10 -11.00 12.25 3.29
CA PRO A 10 -12.28 11.92 3.94
C PRO A 10 -13.51 12.38 3.15
N SER A 11 -13.33 13.36 2.24
CA SER A 11 -14.39 13.90 1.38
C SER A 11 -14.92 12.91 0.34
N ASP A 12 -14.20 11.84 0.03
CA ASP A 12 -14.60 10.87 -1.01
C ASP A 12 -15.64 9.85 -0.49
N PHE A 13 -15.96 9.85 0.81
CA PHE A 13 -16.91 8.93 1.44
C PHE A 13 -18.23 9.60 1.86
N SER A 14 -18.73 10.57 1.10
CA SER A 14 -19.97 11.29 1.44
C SER A 14 -21.28 10.56 1.02
N SER A 15 -21.30 9.23 0.95
CA SER A 15 -22.53 8.49 0.64
C SER A 15 -22.60 7.08 1.26
N ARG A 16 -22.32 6.93 2.56
CA ARG A 16 -22.87 5.78 3.30
C ARG A 16 -23.26 6.18 4.71
N SER A 17 -24.46 5.75 5.10
CA SER A 17 -25.10 6.05 6.38
C SER A 17 -24.16 5.73 7.55
N ARG A 18 -24.06 6.68 8.49
CA ARG A 18 -23.38 6.49 9.76
C ARG A 18 -24.08 5.36 10.52
N SER A 19 -23.50 4.16 10.50
CA SER A 19 -23.74 3.17 11.54
C SER A 19 -22.93 3.60 12.76
N SER A 20 -23.64 4.12 13.76
CA SER A 20 -23.11 4.46 15.07
C SER A 20 -22.86 3.19 15.88
N SER A 21 -21.72 2.55 15.69
CA SER A 21 -21.10 1.71 16.73
C SER A 21 -19.66 1.44 16.31
N LEU A 22 -18.71 1.80 17.17
CA LEU A 22 -17.35 1.27 17.34
C LEU A 22 -16.43 2.37 17.90
N THR A 23 -16.74 2.82 19.11
CA THR A 23 -15.71 3.27 20.05
C THR A 23 -15.60 2.16 21.08
N SER A 24 -14.75 1.15 20.83
CA SER A 24 -14.34 0.25 21.89
C SER A 24 -13.28 0.96 22.72
N PRO A 25 -13.50 1.24 24.01
CA PRO A 25 -12.56 2.00 24.84
C PRO A 25 -11.24 1.26 25.14
N THR A 26 -11.05 0.05 24.60
CA THR A 26 -9.90 -0.81 24.87
C THR A 26 -8.85 -0.89 23.75
N LEU A 27 -9.13 -0.38 22.54
CA LEU A 27 -8.18 -0.44 21.44
C LEU A 27 -7.21 0.76 21.45
N THR A 28 -5.91 0.48 21.37
CA THR A 28 -4.87 1.51 21.24
C THR A 28 -4.97 2.26 19.90
N SER A 29 -4.40 3.46 19.84
CA SER A 29 -4.41 4.26 18.59
C SER A 29 -3.72 3.52 17.44
N ILE A 30 -2.68 2.73 17.76
CA ILE A 30 -2.00 1.88 16.79
C ILE A 30 -2.87 0.70 16.33
N SER A 31 -3.59 0.01 17.21
CA SER A 31 -4.49 -1.09 16.79
C SER A 31 -5.58 -0.61 15.83
N LEU A 32 -6.10 0.61 16.00
CA LEU A 32 -7.06 1.22 15.07
C LEU A 32 -6.43 1.55 13.72
N LEU A 33 -5.21 2.12 13.70
CA LEU A 33 -4.51 2.50 12.47
C LEU A 33 -4.20 1.28 11.59
N VAL A 34 -3.81 0.16 12.20
CA VAL A 34 -3.43 -1.07 11.49
C VAL A 34 -4.67 -1.83 11.01
N SER A 35 -5.75 -1.86 11.82
CA SER A 35 -6.98 -2.58 11.46
C SER A 35 -7.85 -1.86 10.42
N SER A 36 -7.75 -0.54 10.29
CA SER A 36 -8.60 0.27 9.41
C SER A 36 -8.42 0.00 7.91
N PRO A 37 -7.19 0.00 7.34
CA PRO A 37 -7.00 -0.31 5.92
C PRO A 37 -7.32 -1.76 5.57
N LEU A 38 -7.06 -2.70 6.48
CA LEU A 38 -7.43 -4.12 6.31
C LEU A 38 -8.95 -4.32 6.21
N ARG A 39 -9.73 -3.46 6.88
CA ARG A 39 -11.20 -3.46 6.79
C ARG A 39 -11.75 -2.86 5.50
N LEU A 40 -10.98 -2.05 4.78
CA LEU A 40 -11.38 -1.54 3.46
C LEU A 40 -11.20 -2.59 2.37
N LEU A 41 -10.35 -3.59 2.62
CA LEU A 41 -10.14 -4.77 1.79
C LEU A 41 -11.03 -5.93 2.24
N VAL A 42 -12.33 -5.67 2.40
CA VAL A 42 -13.32 -6.62 2.96
C VAL A 42 -13.36 -7.99 2.28
N ASP A 43 -12.88 -8.09 1.04
CA ASP A 43 -12.83 -9.34 0.27
C ASP A 43 -11.50 -10.10 0.42
N LEU A 44 -10.44 -9.46 0.92
CA LEU A 44 -9.18 -10.14 1.23
C LEU A 44 -9.26 -10.76 2.62
N LYS A 45 -9.02 -12.06 2.70
CA LYS A 45 -9.14 -12.86 3.92
C LYS A 45 -7.88 -12.69 4.77
N PHE A 46 -7.73 -11.51 5.38
CA PHE A 46 -6.64 -11.27 6.30
C PHE A 46 -6.82 -12.09 7.59
N PRO A 47 -5.75 -12.72 8.10
CA PRO A 47 -5.80 -13.33 9.42
C PRO A 47 -6.06 -12.26 10.48
N SER A 48 -6.69 -12.66 11.59
CA SER A 48 -6.96 -11.77 12.73
C SER A 48 -5.65 -11.19 13.28
N ILE A 49 -5.52 -9.86 13.27
CA ILE A 49 -4.37 -9.16 13.86
C ILE A 49 -4.34 -9.44 15.37
N PRO A 50 -3.18 -9.75 15.97
CA PRO A 50 -3.07 -9.85 17.42
C PRO A 50 -3.42 -8.50 18.08
N GLU A 51 -4.34 -8.53 19.03
CA GLU A 51 -5.00 -7.34 19.58
C GLU A 51 -4.11 -6.45 20.47
N GLU A 52 -2.83 -6.82 20.68
CA GLU A 52 -2.03 -6.31 21.80
C GLU A 52 -0.88 -5.37 21.40
N ARG A 53 -1.09 -4.46 20.45
CA ARG A 53 -0.10 -3.40 20.18
C ARG A 53 -0.10 -2.31 21.24
N SER A 54 1.06 -2.10 21.88
CA SER A 54 1.28 -1.01 22.82
C SER A 54 1.76 0.26 22.11
N ASP A 55 1.22 1.42 22.51
CA ASP A 55 1.64 2.72 22.01
C ASP A 55 3.07 3.04 22.47
N LYS A 56 3.93 3.49 21.54
CA LYS A 56 5.28 3.96 21.86
C LYS A 56 5.24 5.45 22.24
N PRO A 57 6.04 5.90 23.23
CA PRO A 57 5.99 7.27 23.73
C PRO A 57 6.53 8.32 22.75
N HIS A 58 7.31 7.90 21.76
CA HIS A 58 7.97 8.81 20.82
C HIS A 58 7.74 8.36 19.38
N PRO A 59 7.44 9.29 18.46
CA PRO A 59 7.37 8.98 17.03
C PRO A 59 8.76 8.63 16.49
N PRO A 60 8.85 7.85 15.40
CA PRO A 60 10.11 7.67 14.69
C PRO A 60 10.57 8.99 14.06
N PRO A 61 11.90 9.17 13.83
CA PRO A 61 12.40 10.31 13.09
C PRO A 61 11.87 10.31 11.64
N GLU A 62 11.72 11.50 11.07
CA GLU A 62 11.29 11.70 9.69
C GLU A 62 12.29 11.11 8.66
N GLY A 63 11.85 10.99 7.41
CA GLY A 63 12.69 10.57 6.29
C GLY A 63 12.86 9.06 6.11
N ARG A 64 12.11 8.24 6.86
CA ARG A 64 12.13 6.77 6.73
C ARG A 64 11.19 6.21 5.65
N LEU A 65 10.30 7.04 5.10
CA LEU A 65 9.34 6.62 4.08
C LEU A 65 9.97 6.70 2.67
N PRO A 66 9.50 5.87 1.71
CA PRO A 66 10.05 5.88 0.36
C PRO A 66 9.72 7.19 -0.38
N ASP A 67 10.70 7.65 -1.15
CA ASP A 67 10.64 8.85 -1.99
C ASP A 67 10.22 8.43 -3.40
N ALA A 68 9.12 9.03 -3.89
CA ALA A 68 8.51 8.71 -5.17
C ALA A 68 9.41 9.03 -6.39
N THR A 69 10.47 9.82 -6.20
CA THR A 69 11.36 10.25 -7.28
C THR A 69 12.59 9.36 -7.47
N LYS A 70 12.79 8.36 -6.62
CA LYS A 70 13.99 7.50 -6.61
C LYS A 70 13.76 6.15 -7.29
N GLY A 71 14.85 5.39 -7.46
CA GLY A 71 14.86 4.11 -8.16
C GLY A 71 14.82 2.87 -7.27
N SER A 72 15.05 1.70 -7.87
CA SER A 72 14.95 0.38 -7.22
C SER A 72 15.90 0.20 -6.03
N ASP A 73 17.11 0.77 -6.09
CA ASP A 73 18.04 0.75 -4.95
C ASP A 73 17.45 1.44 -3.71
N HIS A 74 16.72 2.55 -3.91
CA HIS A 74 16.04 3.24 -2.81
C HIS A 74 14.88 2.40 -2.26
N LEU A 75 14.13 1.71 -3.13
CA LEU A 75 13.08 0.79 -2.70
C LEU A 75 13.67 -0.33 -1.83
N ARG A 76 14.74 -1.00 -2.28
CA ARG A 76 15.42 -2.04 -1.49
C ARG A 76 16.05 -1.50 -0.20
N GLN A 77 16.60 -0.28 -0.24
CA GLN A 77 17.13 0.35 0.97
C GLN A 77 16.04 0.55 2.02
N VAL A 78 14.86 1.03 1.63
CA VAL A 78 13.76 1.27 2.57
C VAL A 78 13.08 -0.03 2.97
N PHE A 79 12.60 -0.82 2.02
CA PHE A 79 11.77 -1.98 2.33
C PHE A 79 12.60 -3.19 2.75
N SER A 80 13.72 -3.48 2.09
CA SER A 80 14.53 -4.65 2.46
C SER A 80 15.47 -4.35 3.63
N ALA A 81 16.30 -3.31 3.52
CA ALA A 81 17.31 -3.06 4.53
C ALA A 81 16.76 -2.47 5.84
N GLN A 82 15.71 -1.64 5.79
CA GLN A 82 15.12 -1.05 7.01
C GLN A 82 13.91 -1.83 7.55
N MET A 83 13.13 -2.46 6.67
CA MET A 83 11.88 -3.15 7.07
C MET A 83 11.94 -4.67 6.95
N GLY A 84 13.01 -5.26 6.41
CA GLY A 84 13.14 -6.72 6.28
C GLY A 84 12.24 -7.37 5.23
N LEU A 85 11.67 -6.58 4.31
CA LEU A 85 10.73 -7.04 3.28
C LEU A 85 11.46 -7.45 2.00
N SER A 86 11.00 -8.54 1.38
CA SER A 86 11.58 -9.10 0.16
C SER A 86 11.22 -8.29 -1.09
N ASP A 87 11.93 -8.54 -2.20
CA ASP A 87 11.58 -7.97 -3.50
C ASP A 87 10.14 -8.32 -3.93
N GLN A 88 9.64 -9.50 -3.56
CA GLN A 88 8.24 -9.89 -3.79
C GLN A 88 7.27 -9.01 -3.00
N ASP A 89 7.58 -8.76 -1.72
CA ASP A 89 6.76 -7.90 -0.86
C ASP A 89 6.72 -6.46 -1.39
N ILE A 90 7.85 -5.93 -1.90
CA ILE A 90 7.94 -4.59 -2.50
C ILE A 90 6.98 -4.45 -3.68
N VAL A 91 7.04 -5.40 -4.63
CA VAL A 91 6.20 -5.33 -5.84
C VAL A 91 4.73 -5.55 -5.50
N ALA A 92 4.43 -6.50 -4.60
CA ALA A 92 3.06 -6.74 -4.15
C ALA A 92 2.49 -5.48 -3.48
N LEU A 93 3.18 -4.89 -2.48
CA LEU A 93 2.73 -3.69 -1.79
C LEU A 93 2.60 -2.47 -2.71
N SER A 94 3.42 -2.38 -3.76
CA SER A 94 3.27 -1.34 -4.79
C SER A 94 1.92 -1.42 -5.51
N GLY A 95 1.36 -2.63 -5.65
CA GLY A 95 -0.01 -2.86 -6.12
C GLY A 95 -1.10 -2.17 -5.30
N GLY A 96 -0.79 -1.71 -4.07
CA GLY A 96 -1.70 -0.88 -3.28
C GLY A 96 -2.11 0.42 -3.98
N HIS A 97 -1.30 0.94 -4.92
CA HIS A 97 -1.66 2.07 -5.77
C HIS A 97 -2.85 1.81 -6.71
N THR A 98 -3.35 0.56 -6.80
CA THR A 98 -4.62 0.26 -7.49
C THR A 98 -5.79 1.07 -6.89
N LEU A 99 -5.70 1.46 -5.61
CA LEU A 99 -6.63 2.33 -4.92
C LEU A 99 -6.10 3.77 -4.78
N GLY A 100 -7.02 4.72 -4.94
CA GLY A 100 -6.80 6.14 -4.66
C GLY A 100 -6.11 6.89 -5.78
N ARG A 101 -5.53 8.04 -5.41
CA ARG A 101 -4.91 8.99 -6.34
C ARG A 101 -3.89 9.87 -5.64
N CYS A 102 -2.98 10.45 -6.40
CA CYS A 102 -2.18 11.57 -5.91
C CYS A 102 -2.98 12.87 -5.91
N HIS A 103 -2.58 13.74 -4.98
CA HIS A 103 -3.05 15.11 -4.87
C HIS A 103 -1.85 16.06 -4.85
N LYS A 104 -1.89 17.08 -5.72
CA LYS A 104 -0.77 18.00 -5.95
C LYS A 104 -0.34 18.73 -4.68
N GLU A 105 -1.28 19.11 -3.83
CA GLU A 105 -1.01 19.82 -2.58
C GLU A 105 -0.35 18.95 -1.49
N ARG A 106 -0.41 17.63 -1.63
CA ARG A 106 0.19 16.69 -0.67
C ARG A 106 1.57 16.22 -1.11
N SER A 107 1.71 15.87 -2.39
CA SER A 107 2.87 15.14 -2.90
C SER A 107 3.58 15.82 -4.07
N GLY A 108 2.97 16.85 -4.66
CA GLY A 108 3.40 17.42 -5.94
C GLY A 108 2.97 16.62 -7.18
N PHE A 109 2.49 15.38 -7.01
CA PHE A 109 1.91 14.55 -8.08
C PHE A 109 0.39 14.65 -8.09
N GLU A 110 -0.26 14.35 -9.22
CA GLU A 110 -1.71 14.47 -9.39
C GLU A 110 -2.27 13.32 -10.24
N GLY A 111 -3.43 12.80 -9.85
CA GLY A 111 -4.19 11.82 -10.63
C GLY A 111 -4.15 10.39 -10.08
N PRO A 112 -5.09 9.54 -10.51
CA PRO A 112 -5.18 8.13 -10.11
C PRO A 112 -4.23 7.24 -10.93
N TRP A 113 -3.87 6.08 -10.41
CA TRP A 113 -3.13 5.06 -11.18
C TRP A 113 -4.04 4.19 -12.04
N THR A 114 -5.31 4.03 -11.65
CA THR A 114 -6.28 3.17 -12.33
C THR A 114 -7.53 3.98 -12.72
N THR A 115 -8.28 3.47 -13.69
CA THR A 115 -9.56 4.07 -14.12
C THR A 115 -10.64 3.94 -13.05
N ASN A 116 -10.53 2.94 -12.16
CA ASN A 116 -11.45 2.68 -11.07
C ASN A 116 -10.71 2.73 -9.70
N PRO A 117 -10.33 3.92 -9.20
CA PRO A 117 -9.48 4.06 -8.01
C PRO A 117 -10.15 3.65 -6.68
N LEU A 118 -11.34 3.08 -6.73
CA LEU A 118 -12.10 2.58 -5.57
C LEU A 118 -12.24 1.06 -5.57
N ILE A 119 -11.68 0.36 -6.58
CA ILE A 119 -11.71 -1.09 -6.70
C ILE A 119 -10.31 -1.63 -6.44
N PHE A 120 -10.20 -2.60 -5.52
CA PHE A 120 -8.94 -3.29 -5.29
C PHE A 120 -8.86 -4.50 -6.21
N ASP A 121 -8.08 -4.37 -7.28
CA ASP A 121 -7.86 -5.39 -8.30
C ASP A 121 -6.39 -5.30 -8.80
N ASN A 122 -6.01 -6.12 -9.77
CA ASN A 122 -4.68 -6.07 -10.36
C ASN A 122 -4.50 -5.01 -11.47
N SER A 123 -5.42 -4.04 -11.61
CA SER A 123 -5.38 -3.02 -12.67
C SER A 123 -4.11 -2.18 -12.62
N TYR A 124 -3.56 -1.88 -11.44
CA TYR A 124 -2.28 -1.17 -11.31
C TYR A 124 -1.18 -1.79 -12.20
N PHE A 125 -1.00 -3.12 -12.15
CA PHE A 125 0.05 -3.80 -12.92
C PHE A 125 -0.26 -3.81 -14.42
N LYS A 126 -1.55 -3.98 -14.78
CA LYS A 126 -2.02 -3.91 -16.18
C LYS A 126 -1.76 -2.53 -16.78
N GLU A 127 -2.10 -1.48 -16.05
CA GLU A 127 -1.87 -0.09 -16.46
C GLU A 127 -0.37 0.20 -16.60
N LEU A 128 0.44 -0.24 -15.63
CA LEU A 128 1.90 -0.08 -15.66
C LEU A 128 2.53 -0.73 -16.92
N LEU A 129 2.14 -1.96 -17.25
CA LEU A 129 2.65 -2.67 -18.42
C LEU A 129 2.19 -2.07 -19.75
N SER A 130 1.02 -1.41 -19.76
CA SER A 130 0.46 -0.81 -20.98
C SER A 130 1.08 0.55 -21.36
N GLY A 131 1.96 1.09 -20.50
CA GLY A 131 2.60 2.38 -20.71
C GLY A 131 1.76 3.57 -20.21
N GLU A 132 2.28 4.78 -20.44
CA GLU A 132 1.61 6.00 -19.98
C GLU A 132 0.33 6.28 -20.78
N LYS A 133 -0.73 6.65 -20.08
CA LYS A 133 -2.03 7.03 -20.66
C LYS A 133 -2.46 8.39 -20.13
N GLU A 134 -3.11 9.17 -20.98
CA GLU A 134 -3.69 10.44 -20.57
C GLU A 134 -4.70 10.22 -19.43
N GLY A 135 -4.56 11.00 -18.36
CA GLY A 135 -5.42 10.90 -17.16
C GLY A 135 -5.00 9.87 -16.12
N LEU A 136 -4.00 9.02 -16.39
CA LEU A 136 -3.44 8.07 -15.41
C LEU A 136 -2.03 8.46 -15.01
N LEU A 137 -1.70 8.17 -13.75
CA LEU A 137 -0.41 8.45 -13.14
C LEU A 137 0.50 7.22 -13.16
N GLN A 138 1.79 7.46 -13.41
CA GLN A 138 2.87 6.54 -13.05
C GLN A 138 4.01 7.33 -12.42
N LEU A 139 4.31 7.08 -11.14
CA LEU A 139 5.44 7.69 -10.46
C LEU A 139 6.77 7.13 -10.99
N PRO A 140 7.89 7.85 -10.83
CA PRO A 140 9.22 7.29 -11.08
C PRO A 140 9.46 5.95 -10.36
N THR A 141 9.01 5.81 -9.11
CA THR A 141 9.08 4.55 -8.37
C THR A 141 8.22 3.41 -8.93
N ASP A 142 7.12 3.71 -9.63
CA ASP A 142 6.33 2.66 -10.30
C ASP A 142 7.07 2.18 -11.56
N LYS A 143 7.63 3.12 -12.33
CA LYS A 143 8.34 2.82 -13.57
C LYS A 143 9.59 1.98 -13.36
N VAL A 144 10.30 2.16 -12.25
CA VAL A 144 11.49 1.34 -11.97
C VAL A 144 11.16 -0.13 -11.74
N LEU A 145 9.92 -0.48 -11.39
CA LEU A 145 9.48 -1.88 -11.32
C LEU A 145 9.53 -2.57 -12.68
N LEU A 146 9.46 -1.81 -13.78
CA LEU A 146 9.55 -2.33 -15.14
C LEU A 146 10.99 -2.53 -15.63
N SER A 147 11.94 -1.79 -15.06
CA SER A 147 13.35 -1.80 -15.49
C SER A 147 14.22 -2.74 -14.67
N ASP A 148 13.81 -3.08 -13.45
CA ASP A 148 14.55 -3.96 -12.57
C ASP A 148 14.31 -5.44 -12.94
N PRO A 149 15.38 -6.25 -13.11
CA PRO A 149 15.26 -7.63 -13.59
C PRO A 149 14.58 -8.58 -12.61
N VAL A 150 14.51 -8.23 -11.31
CA VAL A 150 13.80 -9.03 -10.30
C VAL A 150 12.36 -8.56 -10.16
N PHE A 151 12.10 -7.25 -10.23
CA PHE A 151 10.74 -6.72 -10.10
C PHE A 151 9.88 -6.97 -11.34
N ARG A 152 10.46 -6.86 -12.54
CA ARG A 152 9.69 -6.95 -13.80
C ARG A 152 8.92 -8.28 -13.93
N PRO A 153 9.51 -9.47 -13.67
CA PRO A 153 8.76 -10.73 -13.71
C PRO A 153 7.59 -10.79 -12.71
N LEU A 154 7.70 -10.14 -11.55
CA LEU A 154 6.63 -10.06 -10.56
C LEU A 154 5.48 -9.14 -11.04
N VAL A 155 5.80 -8.02 -11.67
CA VAL A 155 4.80 -7.15 -12.31
C VAL A 155 4.02 -7.93 -13.38
N GLU A 156 4.73 -8.69 -14.23
CA GLU A 156 4.11 -9.52 -15.26
C GLU A 156 3.25 -10.64 -14.66
N LYS A 157 3.74 -11.32 -13.61
CA LYS A 157 2.96 -12.30 -12.84
C LYS A 157 1.64 -11.71 -12.34
N TYR A 158 1.70 -10.58 -11.62
CA TYR A 158 0.52 -9.98 -11.01
C TYR A 158 -0.45 -9.38 -12.02
N ALA A 159 0.03 -8.87 -13.16
CA ALA A 159 -0.85 -8.42 -14.24
C ALA A 159 -1.62 -9.59 -14.90
N ALA A 160 -1.00 -10.77 -14.98
CA ALA A 160 -1.58 -11.96 -15.57
C ALA A 160 -2.48 -12.76 -14.61
N ASP A 161 -2.18 -12.72 -13.30
CA ASP A 161 -2.82 -13.52 -12.27
C ASP A 161 -3.17 -12.67 -11.04
N GLU A 162 -4.45 -12.32 -10.92
CA GLU A 162 -4.97 -11.51 -9.82
C GLU A 162 -5.00 -12.27 -8.49
N ASP A 163 -5.28 -13.58 -8.52
CA ASP A 163 -5.28 -14.41 -7.31
C ASP A 163 -3.88 -14.50 -6.72
N ALA A 164 -2.85 -14.63 -7.57
CA ALA A 164 -1.47 -14.60 -7.15
C ALA A 164 -1.06 -13.23 -6.57
N PHE A 165 -1.57 -12.13 -7.16
CA PHE A 165 -1.40 -10.80 -6.58
C PHE A 165 -2.03 -10.70 -5.20
N PHE A 166 -3.28 -11.13 -5.03
CA PHE A 166 -3.99 -11.04 -3.76
C PHE A 166 -3.34 -11.90 -2.67
N ALA A 167 -2.86 -13.10 -3.01
CA ALA A 167 -2.11 -13.94 -2.08
C ALA A 167 -0.84 -13.24 -1.58
N ASP A 168 0.01 -12.77 -2.50
CA ASP A 168 1.28 -12.13 -2.15
C ASP A 168 1.07 -10.76 -1.48
N TYR A 169 0.03 -10.00 -1.86
CA TYR A 169 -0.34 -8.75 -1.21
C TYR A 169 -0.80 -8.98 0.23
N THR A 170 -1.62 -10.02 0.46
CA THR A 170 -2.11 -10.36 1.80
C THR A 170 -0.94 -10.69 2.74
N GLU A 171 0.00 -11.51 2.27
CA GLU A 171 1.21 -11.86 3.02
C GLU A 171 2.10 -10.63 3.28
N ALA A 172 2.40 -9.85 2.26
CA ALA A 172 3.27 -8.68 2.38
C ALA A 172 2.65 -7.60 3.27
N HIS A 173 1.35 -7.38 3.16
CA HIS A 173 0.63 -6.42 4.01
C HIS A 173 0.57 -6.92 5.46
N LEU A 174 0.44 -8.23 5.70
CA LEU A 174 0.54 -8.79 7.05
C LEU A 174 1.92 -8.51 7.66
N LYS A 175 3.01 -8.85 6.95
CA LYS A 175 4.38 -8.56 7.40
C LYS A 175 4.58 -7.09 7.71
N LEU A 176 4.19 -6.20 6.78
CA LEU A 176 4.25 -4.75 6.96
C LEU A 176 3.44 -4.32 8.19
N SER A 177 2.24 -4.89 8.34
CA SER A 177 1.35 -4.61 9.45
C SER A 177 1.85 -5.18 10.76
N GLU A 178 2.85 -6.07 10.80
CA GLU A 178 3.40 -6.72 12.01
C GLU A 178 4.83 -6.25 12.36
N LEU A 179 5.41 -5.34 11.56
CA LEU A 179 6.76 -4.82 11.79
C LEU A 179 6.96 -4.33 13.24
N GLY A 180 7.95 -4.90 13.91
CA GLY A 180 8.36 -4.55 15.28
C GLY A 180 7.37 -4.93 16.38
N PHE A 181 6.46 -5.88 16.13
CA PHE A 181 5.47 -6.36 17.12
C PHE A 181 5.80 -7.75 17.70
N ALA A 182 6.15 -8.73 16.86
CA ALA A 182 6.66 -10.04 17.27
C ALA A 182 8.02 -10.26 16.61
N ASP A 183 8.87 -11.12 17.19
CA ASP A 183 10.25 -11.38 16.73
C ASP A 183 10.33 -11.52 15.20
N ALA A 184 10.73 -10.42 14.54
CA ALA A 184 10.88 -10.29 13.10
C ALA A 184 12.36 -10.14 12.74
#